data_AF-A0A6G9AWI5-F1
#
_entry.id   AF-A0A6G9AWI5-F1
#
_cell.length_a   1.000
_cell.length_b   1.000
_cell.length_c   1.000
_cell.angle_alpha   90.00
_cell.angle_beta   90.00
_cell.angle_gamma   90.00
#
_symmetry.space_group_name_H-M   'P 1'
#
loop_
_entity.id
_entity.type
_entity.pdbx_description
1 polymer ?
#
loop_
_entity_poly.entity_id
_entity_poly.type
_entity_poly.pdbx_seq_one_letter_code
_entity_poly.pdbx_strand_id
1 'polypeptide(L)'
;MRSSRDFLTGIITGIVIGILTAPRSGKETRDKLTEEASKRTDDLKDQLQKGVSQVKDGFEQAKSQVNQYADKAKEQYNQYKDQATEAFNKEKENLKSKYNTKVDDLADNAQSGVEDSQDALKVN
;
A
#
# COMPACT_ATOMS: atom_id res chain seq x y z
N MET A 1 13.27 1.28 -6.87
CA MET A 1 11.95 1.69 -6.32
C MET A 1 11.38 0.58 -5.44
N ARG A 2 11.71 0.55 -4.13
CA ARG A 2 11.15 -0.43 -3.16
C ARG A 2 10.21 0.20 -2.10
N SER A 3 10.33 1.51 -1.89
CA SER A 3 9.68 2.27 -0.80
C SER A 3 8.15 2.16 -0.71
N SER A 4 7.43 2.09 -1.84
CA SER A 4 5.95 2.11 -1.84
C SER A 4 5.31 0.81 -1.33
N ARG A 5 5.96 -0.33 -1.52
CA ARG A 5 5.44 -1.64 -1.08
C ARG A 5 5.71 -1.88 0.41
N ASP A 6 6.88 -1.47 0.89
CA ASP A 6 7.28 -1.62 2.29
C ASP A 6 6.41 -0.75 3.21
N PHE A 7 6.07 0.47 2.77
CA PHE A 7 5.15 1.36 3.48
C PHE A 7 3.72 0.78 3.59
N LEU A 8 3.18 0.25 2.49
CA LEU A 8 1.84 -0.34 2.46
C LEU A 8 1.77 -1.60 3.35
N THR A 9 2.82 -2.41 3.33
CA THR A 9 2.95 -3.61 4.17
C THR A 9 3.01 -3.24 5.65
N GLY A 10 3.73 -2.16 6.01
CA GLY A 10 3.77 -1.62 7.36
C GLY A 10 2.41 -1.16 7.87
N ILE A 11 1.63 -0.44 7.05
CA ILE A 11 0.28 0.01 7.40
C ILE A 11 -0.64 -1.18 7.66
N ILE A 12 -0.67 -2.15 6.74
CA ILE A 12 -1.55 -3.33 6.87
C ILE A 12 -1.20 -4.12 8.13
N THR A 13 0.10 -4.33 8.38
CA THR A 13 0.58 -5.05 9.58
C THR A 13 0.18 -4.31 10.86
N GLY A 14 0.31 -2.98 10.88
CA GLY A 14 -0.09 -2.16 12.03
C GLY A 14 -1.59 -2.21 12.33
N ILE A 15 -2.44 -2.19 11.30
CA ILE A 15 -3.91 -2.30 11.46
C ILE A 15 -4.28 -3.66 12.04
N VAL A 16 -3.69 -4.75 11.52
CA VAL A 16 -3.94 -6.10 12.02
C VAL A 16 -3.55 -6.22 13.49
N ILE A 17 -2.36 -5.73 13.87
CA ILE A 17 -1.91 -5.73 15.26
C ILE A 17 -2.83 -4.88 16.14
N GLY A 18 -3.22 -3.68 15.70
CA GLY A 18 -4.09 -2.78 16.44
C GLY A 18 -5.49 -3.36 16.69
N ILE A 19 -6.09 -3.98 15.67
CA ILE A 19 -7.40 -4.64 15.79
C ILE A 19 -7.31 -5.87 16.69
N LEU A 20 -6.26 -6.70 16.55
CA LEU A 20 -6.06 -7.87 17.42
C LEU A 20 -5.77 -7.48 18.89
N THR A 21 -5.12 -6.34 19.12
CA THR A 21 -4.73 -5.86 20.46
C THR A 21 -5.89 -5.19 21.20
N ALA A 22 -6.95 -4.77 20.51
CA ALA A 22 -8.08 -4.07 21.13
C ALA A 22 -9.37 -4.92 21.23
N PRO A 23 -9.42 -5.95 22.10
CA PRO A 23 -10.69 -6.60 22.42
C PRO A 23 -11.31 -5.97 23.69
N ARG A 24 -12.43 -5.24 23.57
CA ARG A 24 -13.28 -4.89 24.73
C ARG A 24 -14.78 -4.93 24.45
N SER A 25 -15.53 -5.36 25.47
CA SER A 25 -16.97 -5.61 25.47
C SER A 25 -17.79 -4.31 25.54
N GLY A 26 -18.80 -4.21 24.67
CA GLY A 26 -19.42 -2.94 24.26
C GLY A 26 -20.40 -2.24 25.21
N LYS A 27 -20.62 -2.71 26.44
CA LYS A 27 -21.55 -2.05 27.39
C LYS A 27 -20.80 -1.16 28.39
N GLU A 28 -20.04 -1.73 29.33
CA GLU A 28 -19.23 -0.94 30.28
C GLU A 28 -18.13 -0.12 29.59
N THR A 29 -17.60 -0.61 28.47
CA THR A 29 -16.59 0.11 27.70
C THR A 29 -17.20 1.33 27.03
N ARG A 30 -18.48 1.33 26.62
CA ARG A 30 -19.10 2.52 26.04
C ARG A 30 -19.26 3.62 27.07
N ASP A 31 -19.68 3.30 28.29
CA ASP A 31 -19.86 4.30 29.34
C ASP A 31 -18.51 4.87 29.80
N LYS A 32 -17.53 4.00 30.06
CA LYS A 32 -16.17 4.42 30.46
C LYS A 32 -15.42 5.14 29.33
N LEU A 33 -15.59 4.70 28.07
CA LEU A 33 -15.01 5.38 26.91
C LEU A 33 -15.70 6.71 26.68
N THR A 34 -17.01 6.85 26.86
CA THR A 34 -17.66 8.15 26.65
C THR A 34 -17.18 9.16 27.68
N GLU A 35 -17.04 8.77 28.94
CA GLU A 35 -16.58 9.67 30.01
C GLU A 35 -15.06 9.97 29.95
N GLU A 36 -14.22 8.94 29.80
CA GLU A 36 -12.77 9.11 29.67
C GLU A 36 -12.38 9.67 28.31
N ALA A 37 -13.02 9.27 27.21
CA ALA A 37 -12.75 9.85 25.91
C ALA A 37 -13.28 11.26 25.82
N SER A 38 -14.37 11.68 26.46
CA SER A 38 -14.73 13.12 26.40
C SER A 38 -13.63 13.98 27.03
N LYS A 39 -13.11 13.62 28.21
CA LYS A 39 -12.01 14.35 28.86
C LYS A 39 -10.68 14.22 28.12
N ARG A 40 -10.30 13.01 27.69
CA ARG A 40 -9.05 12.78 26.96
C ARG A 40 -9.10 13.29 25.52
N THR A 41 -10.28 13.31 24.89
CA THR A 41 -10.46 13.83 23.52
C THR A 41 -10.31 15.33 23.52
N ASP A 42 -10.74 16.08 24.54
CA ASP A 42 -10.47 17.52 24.59
C ASP A 42 -8.96 17.79 24.69
N ASP A 43 -8.23 17.10 25.57
CA ASP A 43 -6.76 17.23 25.66
C ASP A 43 -6.04 16.74 24.38
N LEU A 44 -6.52 15.64 23.78
CA LEU A 44 -6.01 15.12 22.52
C LEU A 44 -6.33 16.04 21.36
N LYS A 45 -7.51 16.66 21.34
CA LYS A 45 -7.95 17.56 20.27
C LYS A 45 -7.16 18.86 20.32
N ASP A 46 -6.81 19.35 21.51
CA ASP A 46 -5.90 20.48 21.66
C ASP A 46 -4.47 20.13 21.25
N GLN A 47 -3.96 18.95 21.63
CA GLN A 47 -2.63 18.50 21.20
C GLN A 47 -2.57 18.18 19.70
N LEU A 48 -3.63 17.59 19.14
CA LEU A 48 -3.77 17.33 17.72
C LEU A 48 -3.97 18.63 16.96
N GLN A 49 -4.73 19.61 17.46
CA GLN A 49 -4.82 20.92 16.82
C GLN A 49 -3.46 21.62 16.80
N LYS A 50 -2.69 21.56 17.89
CA LYS A 50 -1.32 22.10 17.94
C LYS A 50 -0.39 21.36 16.99
N GLY A 51 -0.44 20.02 16.97
CA GLY A 51 0.35 19.19 16.07
C GLY A 51 -0.02 19.37 14.59
N VAL A 52 -1.32 19.43 14.29
CA VAL A 52 -1.83 19.71 12.94
C VAL A 52 -1.46 21.13 12.52
N SER A 53 -1.47 22.11 13.42
CA SER A 53 -1.03 23.48 13.09
C SER A 53 0.46 23.53 12.79
N GLN A 54 1.31 22.87 13.59
CA GLN A 54 2.75 22.74 13.31
C GLN A 54 3.03 21.99 12.00
N VAL A 55 2.28 20.92 11.73
CA VAL A 55 2.37 20.18 10.46
C VAL A 55 1.89 21.04 9.31
N LYS A 56 0.85 21.87 9.50
CA LYS A 56 0.30 22.75 8.48
C LYS A 56 1.29 23.88 8.14
N ASP A 57 1.95 24.47 9.13
CA ASP A 57 2.99 25.48 8.93
C ASP A 57 4.23 24.88 8.23
N GLY A 58 4.65 23.68 8.66
CA GLY A 58 5.71 22.93 7.99
C GLY A 58 5.31 22.47 6.58
N PHE A 59 4.04 22.14 6.37
CA PHE A 59 3.48 21.74 5.09
C PHE A 59 3.33 22.93 4.15
N GLU A 60 3.03 24.14 4.62
CA GLU A 60 3.00 25.33 3.77
C GLU A 60 4.40 25.72 3.29
N GLN A 61 5.41 25.64 4.17
CA GLN A 61 6.81 25.81 3.78
C GLN A 61 7.28 24.70 2.82
N ALA A 62 6.93 23.45 3.12
CA ALA A 62 7.24 22.32 2.24
C ALA A 62 6.49 22.43 0.91
N LYS A 63 5.24 22.88 0.89
CA LYS A 63 4.43 23.08 -0.32
C LYS A 63 5.01 24.21 -1.18
N SER A 64 5.54 25.26 -0.59
CA SER A 64 6.24 26.33 -1.33
C SER A 64 7.51 25.79 -2.00
N GLN A 65 8.34 25.05 -1.26
CA GLN A 65 9.53 24.39 -1.83
C GLN A 65 9.16 23.33 -2.86
N VAL A 66 8.15 22.51 -2.57
CA VAL A 66 7.65 21.47 -3.47
C VAL A 66 7.04 22.07 -4.72
N ASN A 67 6.41 23.25 -4.72
CA ASN A 67 5.97 23.86 -5.98
C ASN A 67 7.16 24.25 -6.86
N GLN A 68 8.19 24.89 -6.29
CA GLN A 68 9.40 25.24 -7.05
C GLN A 68 10.17 24.02 -7.57
N TYR A 69 10.21 22.94 -6.79
CA TYR A 69 10.79 21.67 -7.21
C TYR A 69 9.85 20.86 -8.12
N ALA A 70 8.54 20.98 -7.98
CA ALA A 70 7.54 20.29 -8.79
C ALA A 70 7.51 20.88 -10.19
N ASP A 71 7.69 22.19 -10.38
CA ASP A 71 7.79 22.76 -11.73
C ASP A 71 9.06 22.26 -12.44
N LYS A 72 10.21 22.28 -11.77
CA LYS A 72 11.46 21.68 -12.29
C LYS A 72 11.36 20.16 -12.50
N ALA A 73 10.70 19.47 -11.58
CA ALA A 73 10.48 18.03 -11.68
C ALA A 73 9.46 17.69 -12.75
N LYS A 74 8.47 18.52 -13.04
CA LYS A 74 7.46 18.32 -14.08
C LYS A 74 8.07 18.53 -15.46
N GLU A 75 8.99 19.48 -15.59
CA GLU A 75 9.77 19.69 -16.81
C GLU A 75 10.75 18.53 -17.06
N GLN A 76 11.50 18.09 -16.05
CA GLN A 76 12.33 16.90 -16.14
C GLN A 76 11.51 15.61 -16.30
N TYR A 77 10.35 15.52 -15.64
CA TYR A 77 9.43 14.39 -15.76
C TYR A 77 8.84 14.31 -17.15
N ASN A 78 8.53 15.42 -17.84
CA ASN A 78 8.06 15.34 -19.22
C ASN A 78 9.16 14.79 -20.16
N GLN A 79 10.40 15.24 -20.02
CA GLN A 79 11.53 14.71 -20.81
C GLN A 79 11.84 13.24 -20.48
N TYR A 80 11.78 12.87 -19.20
CA TYR A 80 11.95 11.48 -18.78
C TYR A 80 10.73 10.63 -19.06
N LYS A 81 9.52 11.17 -19.11
CA LYS A 81 8.29 10.42 -19.35
C LYS A 81 8.27 9.90 -20.76
N ASP A 82 8.75 10.64 -21.75
CA ASP A 82 8.77 10.14 -23.13
C ASP A 82 9.79 8.99 -23.26
N GLN A 83 11.00 9.16 -22.73
CA GLN A 83 12.03 8.11 -22.72
C GLN A 83 11.66 6.91 -21.82
N ALA A 84 11.09 7.18 -20.66
CA ALA A 84 10.64 6.16 -19.72
C ALA A 84 9.37 5.48 -20.20
N THR A 85 8.49 6.13 -20.97
CA THR A 85 7.31 5.50 -21.55
C THR A 85 7.73 4.53 -22.65
N GLU A 86 8.69 4.89 -23.49
CA GLU A 86 9.25 3.94 -24.47
C GLU A 86 9.99 2.77 -23.79
N ALA A 87 10.85 3.06 -22.82
CA ALA A 87 11.55 2.02 -22.06
C ALA A 87 10.58 1.14 -21.25
N PHE A 88 9.57 1.74 -20.63
CA PHE A 88 8.54 1.05 -19.86
C PHE A 88 7.59 0.25 -20.75
N ASN A 89 7.25 0.71 -21.96
CA ASN A 89 6.45 -0.08 -22.88
C ASN A 89 7.24 -1.29 -23.37
N LYS A 90 8.52 -1.11 -23.71
CA LYS A 90 9.41 -2.21 -24.10
C LYS A 90 9.62 -3.19 -22.94
N GLU A 91 9.77 -2.70 -21.72
CA GLU A 91 9.92 -3.54 -20.53
C GLU A 91 8.60 -4.20 -20.11
N LYS A 92 7.46 -3.51 -20.26
CA LYS A 92 6.12 -4.05 -20.01
C LYS A 92 5.77 -5.15 -21.01
N GLU A 93 6.12 -5.03 -22.28
CA GLU A 93 5.95 -6.12 -23.25
C GLU A 93 6.83 -7.32 -22.91
N ASN A 94 8.09 -7.08 -22.54
CA ASN A 94 8.99 -8.14 -22.08
C ASN A 94 8.51 -8.80 -20.78
N LEU A 95 7.99 -8.02 -19.83
CA LEU A 95 7.41 -8.53 -18.59
C LEU A 95 6.10 -9.28 -18.85
N LYS A 96 5.23 -8.75 -19.71
CA LYS A 96 3.95 -9.37 -20.05
C LYS A 96 4.17 -10.70 -20.77
N SER A 97 5.10 -10.75 -21.71
CA SER A 97 5.50 -12.00 -22.37
C SER A 97 6.08 -12.99 -21.36
N LYS A 98 7.03 -12.59 -20.51
CA LYS A 98 7.61 -13.46 -19.47
C LYS A 98 6.57 -13.91 -18.43
N TYR A 99 5.60 -13.07 -18.11
CA TYR A 99 4.53 -13.41 -17.18
C TYR A 99 3.55 -14.39 -17.81
N ASN A 100 3.11 -14.14 -19.05
CA ASN A 100 2.26 -15.08 -19.77
C ASN A 100 2.95 -16.44 -19.93
N THR A 101 4.21 -16.49 -20.38
CA THR A 101 4.93 -17.76 -20.50
C THR A 101 5.05 -18.49 -19.15
N LYS A 102 5.34 -17.79 -18.05
CA LYS A 102 5.37 -18.44 -16.73
C LYS A 102 4.00 -18.93 -16.25
N VAL A 103 2.93 -18.22 -16.61
CA VAL A 103 1.56 -18.63 -16.27
C VAL A 103 1.14 -19.82 -17.13
N ASP A 104 1.47 -19.81 -18.41
CA ASP A 104 1.21 -20.92 -19.35
C ASP A 104 2.03 -22.16 -18.95
N ASP A 105 3.33 -22.01 -18.68
CA ASP A 105 4.17 -23.10 -18.18
C ASP A 105 3.63 -23.69 -16.86
N LEU A 106 3.14 -22.84 -15.96
CA LEU A 106 2.55 -23.30 -14.70
C LEU A 106 1.22 -24.01 -14.93
N ALA A 107 0.40 -23.52 -15.86
CA ALA A 107 -0.86 -24.15 -16.25
C ALA A 107 -0.62 -25.52 -16.91
N ASP A 108 0.36 -25.62 -17.81
CA ASP A 108 0.72 -26.87 -18.50
C ASP A 108 1.33 -27.90 -17.53
N ASN A 109 2.15 -27.46 -16.58
CA ASN A 109 2.70 -28.35 -15.53
C ASN A 109 1.61 -28.80 -14.55
N ALA A 110 0.66 -27.91 -14.22
CA ALA A 110 -0.48 -28.28 -13.38
C ALA A 110 -1.42 -29.24 -14.11
N GLN A 111 -1.68 -29.00 -15.41
CA GLN A 111 -2.53 -29.85 -16.22
C GLN A 111 -1.91 -31.23 -16.42
N SER A 112 -0.63 -31.30 -16.81
CA SER A 112 0.07 -32.58 -16.97
C SER A 112 0.16 -33.37 -15.67
N GLY A 113 0.47 -32.72 -14.54
CA GLY A 113 0.45 -33.40 -13.23
C GLY A 113 -0.93 -33.93 -12.82
N VAL A 114 -2.01 -33.22 -13.19
CA VAL A 114 -3.39 -33.65 -12.95
C VAL A 114 -3.79 -34.78 -13.88
N GLU A 115 -3.40 -34.75 -15.15
CA GLU A 115 -3.63 -35.80 -16.14
C GLU A 115 -2.88 -37.09 -15.78
N ASP A 116 -1.59 -37.00 -15.43
CA ASP A 116 -0.78 -38.12 -14.95
C ASP A 116 -1.40 -38.77 -13.71
N SER A 117 -1.90 -37.93 -12.78
CA SER A 117 -2.62 -38.42 -11.59
C SER A 117 -3.94 -39.07 -11.97
N GLN A 118 -4.68 -38.52 -12.94
CA GLN A 118 -5.97 -39.05 -13.36
C GLN A 118 -5.80 -40.40 -14.08
N ASP A 119 -4.77 -40.55 -14.91
CA ASP A 119 -4.50 -41.80 -15.62
C ASP A 119 -3.93 -42.88 -14.69
N ALA A 120 -3.07 -42.51 -13.74
CA ALA A 120 -2.64 -43.43 -12.68
C ALA A 120 -3.81 -43.96 -11.83
N LEU A 121 -4.88 -43.17 -11.67
CA LEU A 121 -6.10 -43.57 -10.96
C LEU A 121 -7.09 -44.38 -11.82
N LYS A 122 -7.00 -44.35 -13.15
CA LYS A 122 -7.83 -45.16 -14.07
C LYS A 122 -7.25 -46.55 -14.35
N VAL A 123 -5.95 -46.75 -14.09
CA VAL A 123 -5.22 -48.01 -14.37
C VAL A 123 -5.26 -49.00 -13.18
N ASN A 124 -5.91 -48.64 -12.06
CA ASN A 124 -6.40 -49.56 -11.02
C ASN A 124 -7.92 -49.72 -11.10
#